data_AF-A0A8H6WGI0-F1
#
_entry.id   AF-A0A8H6WGI0-F1
#
_cell.length_a   1.000
_cell.length_b   1.000
_cell.length_c   1.000
_cell.angle_alpha   90.00
_cell.angle_beta   90.00
_cell.angle_gamma   90.00
#
_symmetry.space_group_name_H-M   'P 1'
#
loop_
_entity.id
_entity.type
_entity.pdbx_description
1 polymer ?
#
loop_
_entity_poly.entity_id
_entity_poly.type
_entity_poly.pdbx_seq_one_letter_code
_entity_poly.pdbx_strand_id
1 'polypeptide(L)'
;MGFNTTFDLQPTKELKVPGLIYVEVNAINSRTSTTVYFEVDTPAGQPLHGFRGLVQLVTHYQHSSDFQCLRATTMARNFADSEAGSPSIAASLEQEAAAVLIACIAVYKDEVEDLPDVLRWLDRMLIRRPLMSYTFETPSQPVLLDSGSIKHGVILLLDTFFHILIFHRESVAQWRKQGW
;
A
#
# COMPACT_ATOMS: atom_id res chain seq x y z
N MET A 1 16.46 -4.76 37.91
CA MET A 1 17.41 -3.68 37.57
C MET A 1 16.74 -2.86 36.50
N GLY A 2 16.35 -1.63 36.82
CA GLY A 2 15.54 -0.80 35.93
C GLY A 2 16.40 0.01 34.96
N PHE A 3 15.86 0.27 33.78
CA PHE A 3 16.22 1.43 32.97
C PHE A 3 14.95 1.97 32.32
N ASN A 4 14.63 3.22 32.67
CA ASN A 4 13.74 4.11 31.94
C ASN A 4 14.45 4.54 30.66
N THR A 5 13.75 4.52 29.52
CA THR A 5 14.12 5.38 28.39
C THR A 5 12.88 5.72 27.58
N THR A 6 12.73 7.02 27.31
CA THR A 6 11.65 7.67 26.57
C THR A 6 11.69 7.25 25.10
N PHE A 7 10.53 6.91 24.55
CA PHE A 7 10.33 6.73 23.12
C PHE A 7 10.05 8.11 22.52
N ASP A 8 10.94 8.60 21.67
CA ASP A 8 10.72 9.83 20.91
C ASP A 8 10.91 9.51 19.42
N LEU A 9 9.80 9.22 18.75
CA LEU A 9 9.76 9.25 17.29
C LEU A 9 9.45 10.69 16.89
N GLN A 10 10.50 11.46 16.62
CA GLN A 10 10.37 12.66 15.81
C GLN A 10 10.69 12.31 14.35
N PRO A 11 9.68 12.20 13.45
CA PRO A 11 9.94 12.16 12.03
C PRO A 11 10.15 13.60 11.57
N THR A 12 11.34 14.15 11.76
CA THR A 12 11.72 15.33 10.99
C THR A 12 13.23 15.54 10.95
N LYS A 13 13.74 15.55 9.72
CA LYS A 13 15.08 15.97 9.27
C LYS A 13 16.21 14.94 9.41
N GLU A 14 16.45 14.31 8.27
CA GLU A 14 17.76 13.97 7.69
C GLU A 14 18.87 13.57 8.68
N LEU A 15 19.07 12.26 8.84
CA LEU A 15 20.42 11.71 8.92
C LEU A 15 20.73 11.01 7.59
N LYS A 16 21.14 11.82 6.60
CA LYS A 16 21.71 11.34 5.33
C LYS A 16 23.13 10.81 5.58
N VAL A 17 23.24 9.53 5.94
CA VAL A 17 24.33 8.71 5.39
C VAL A 17 23.72 8.02 4.17
N PRO A 18 24.21 8.24 2.94
CA PRO A 18 23.60 7.65 1.76
C PRO A 18 23.57 6.13 1.88
N GLY A 19 22.37 5.54 1.90
CA GLY A 19 22.16 4.12 1.63
C GLY A 19 22.13 3.15 2.82
N LEU A 20 22.32 3.57 4.08
CA LEU A 20 22.18 2.68 5.24
C LEU A 20 21.37 3.34 6.36
N ILE A 21 20.20 2.77 6.66
CA ILE A 21 19.36 3.13 7.81
C ILE A 21 19.44 1.97 8.80
N TYR A 22 19.71 2.28 10.08
CA TYR A 22 19.74 1.30 11.17
C TYR A 22 18.70 1.67 12.22
N VAL A 23 17.95 0.66 12.67
CA VAL A 23 16.92 0.78 13.71
C VAL A 23 17.15 -0.32 14.74
N GLU A 24 17.17 0.05 16.01
CA GLU A 24 17.24 -0.90 17.12
C GLU A 24 15.84 -1.29 17.58
N VAL A 25 15.62 -2.58 17.73
CA VAL A 25 14.36 -3.12 18.25
C VAL A 25 14.67 -4.05 19.41
N ASN A 26 14.14 -3.72 20.59
CA ASN A 26 14.49 -4.41 21.83
C ASN A 26 14.03 -5.87 21.87
N ALA A 27 12.91 -6.19 21.20
CA ALA A 27 12.39 -7.55 21.14
C ALA A 27 11.64 -7.77 19.83
N ILE A 28 11.94 -8.89 19.17
CA ILE A 28 11.24 -9.35 17.97
C ILE A 28 10.90 -10.83 18.13
N ASN A 29 9.81 -11.28 17.51
CA ASN A 29 9.46 -12.68 17.41
C ASN A 29 8.94 -13.02 16.00
N SER A 30 8.53 -14.26 15.77
CA SER A 30 8.06 -14.73 14.46
C SER A 30 6.77 -14.07 13.96
N ARG A 31 6.07 -13.31 14.80
CA ARG A 31 4.87 -12.52 14.46
C ARG A 31 5.14 -11.03 14.36
N THR A 32 6.35 -10.57 14.69
CA THR A 32 6.72 -9.16 14.53
C THR A 32 6.84 -8.85 13.04
N SER A 33 6.06 -7.88 12.57
CA SER A 33 6.14 -7.35 11.21
C SER A 33 6.46 -5.86 11.28
N THR A 34 7.38 -5.40 10.43
CA THR A 34 7.82 -4.01 10.39
C THR A 34 7.54 -3.44 9.01
N THR A 35 6.97 -2.25 9.00
CA THR A 35 6.73 -1.49 7.78
C THR A 35 7.91 -0.57 7.47
N VAL A 36 8.39 -0.56 6.23
CA VAL A 36 9.45 0.34 5.75
C VAL A 36 8.93 1.11 4.53
N TYR A 37 9.03 2.44 4.59
CA TYR A 37 8.64 3.32 3.49
C TYR A 37 9.88 3.76 2.71
N PHE A 38 9.77 3.78 1.39
CA PHE A 38 10.84 4.22 0.50
C PHE A 38 10.32 5.38 -0.35
N GLU A 39 11.18 6.38 -0.55
CA GLU A 39 10.96 7.46 -1.50
C GLU A 39 11.82 7.20 -2.73
N VAL A 40 11.23 7.37 -3.92
CA VAL A 40 11.97 7.26 -5.18
C VAL A 40 12.58 8.61 -5.49
N ASP A 41 13.86 8.76 -5.21
CA ASP A 41 14.63 9.97 -5.52
C ASP A 41 15.21 9.87 -6.95
N THR A 42 14.36 10.11 -7.96
CA THR A 42 14.80 10.19 -9.36
C THR A 42 14.43 11.55 -9.94
N PRO A 43 15.35 12.26 -10.60
CA PRO A 43 15.04 13.50 -11.31
C PRO A 43 13.95 13.30 -12.37
N ALA A 44 12.97 14.20 -12.42
CA ALA A 44 11.88 14.13 -13.38
C ALA A 44 12.39 14.08 -14.83
N GLY A 45 11.89 13.12 -15.62
CA GLY A 45 12.23 12.97 -17.04
C GLY A 45 13.45 12.08 -17.34
N GLN A 46 14.08 11.47 -16.34
CA GLN A 46 15.07 10.42 -16.61
C GLN A 46 14.38 9.08 -16.94
N PRO A 47 14.74 8.43 -18.07
CA PRO A 47 14.25 7.11 -18.38
C PRO A 47 14.81 6.11 -17.36
N LEU A 48 13.91 5.40 -16.69
CA LEU A 48 14.23 4.39 -15.68
C LEU A 48 14.11 2.96 -16.25
N HIS A 49 13.68 2.82 -17.50
CA HIS A 49 13.63 1.54 -18.20
C HIS A 49 14.96 0.78 -18.13
N GLY A 50 14.90 -0.46 -17.65
CA GLY A 50 16.04 -1.36 -17.51
C GLY A 50 16.77 -1.26 -16.17
N PHE A 51 16.49 -0.24 -15.35
CA PHE A 51 17.02 -0.15 -13.99
C PHE A 51 16.18 -0.98 -13.01
N ARG A 52 16.87 -1.52 -11.99
CA ARG A 52 16.26 -2.25 -10.88
C ARG A 52 16.58 -1.55 -9.56
N GLY A 53 15.56 -1.27 -8.79
CA GLY A 53 15.70 -0.97 -7.37
C GLY A 53 16.05 -2.24 -6.62
N LEU A 54 17.10 -2.20 -5.82
CA LEU A 54 17.52 -3.26 -4.92
C LEU A 54 17.33 -2.80 -3.49
N VAL A 55 16.71 -3.65 -2.68
CA VAL A 55 16.55 -3.42 -1.23
C VAL A 55 17.09 -4.64 -0.52
N GLN A 56 18.03 -4.44 0.40
CA GLN A 56 18.53 -5.49 1.27
C GLN A 56 18.22 -5.13 2.72
N LEU A 57 17.48 -6.02 3.39
CA LEU A 57 17.18 -5.94 4.81
C LEU A 57 18.11 -6.90 5.53
N VAL A 58 18.95 -6.37 6.42
CA VAL A 58 19.86 -7.16 7.25
C VAL A 58 19.46 -6.99 8.71
N THR A 59 19.10 -8.09 9.35
CA THR A 59 18.69 -8.12 10.76
C THR A 59 19.70 -8.93 11.55
N HIS A 60 20.43 -8.26 12.43
CA HIS A 60 21.25 -8.89 13.46
C HIS A 60 20.39 -9.07 14.71
N TYR A 61 20.35 -10.27 15.27
CA TYR A 61 19.57 -10.55 16.47
C TYR A 61 20.15 -11.70 17.29
N GLN A 62 19.89 -11.70 18.59
CA GLN A 62 20.14 -12.84 19.45
C GLN A 62 18.96 -13.81 19.37
N HIS A 63 19.21 -15.04 18.92
CA HIS A 63 18.20 -16.08 18.93
C HIS A 63 17.93 -16.56 20.37
N SER A 64 16.76 -17.16 20.61
CA SER A 64 16.38 -17.74 21.92
C SER A 64 17.34 -18.79 22.47
N SER A 65 18.23 -19.31 21.64
CA SER A 65 19.31 -20.23 22.01
C SER A 65 20.64 -19.51 22.31
N ASP A 66 20.61 -18.20 22.53
CA ASP A 66 21.76 -17.32 22.79
C ASP A 66 22.80 -17.20 21.67
N PHE A 67 22.49 -17.70 20.47
CA PHE A 67 23.35 -17.49 19.30
C PHE A 67 23.08 -16.14 18.65
N GLN A 68 24.16 -15.40 18.34
CA GLN A 68 24.09 -14.25 17.46
C GLN A 68 23.80 -14.72 16.03
N CYS A 69 22.72 -14.19 15.48
CA CYS A 69 22.20 -14.57 14.18
C CYS A 69 22.15 -13.35 13.26
N LEU A 70 22.43 -13.58 11.98
CA LEU A 70 22.25 -12.59 10.91
C LEU A 70 21.25 -13.16 9.92
N ARG A 71 20.17 -12.41 9.67
CA ARG A 71 19.21 -12.71 8.61
C ARG A 71 19.28 -11.62 7.56
N ALA A 72 19.60 -11.99 6.31
CA ALA A 72 19.55 -11.08 5.18
C ALA A 72 18.37 -11.46 4.27
N THR A 73 17.61 -10.46 3.82
CA THR A 73 16.54 -10.61 2.82
C THR A 73 16.74 -9.56 1.75
N THR A 74 16.92 -10.00 0.50
CA THR A 74 17.15 -9.11 -0.64
C THR A 74 15.97 -9.17 -1.60
N MET A 75 15.47 -8.00 -1.99
CA MET A 75 14.39 -7.83 -2.94
C MET A 75 14.86 -6.97 -4.11
N ALA A 76 14.34 -7.27 -5.30
CA ALA A 76 14.57 -6.50 -6.51
C ALA A 76 13.23 -6.13 -7.15
N ARG A 77 13.11 -4.88 -7.60
CA ARG A 77 11.96 -4.37 -8.34
C ARG A 77 12.44 -3.61 -9.56
N ASN A 78 11.82 -3.87 -10.71
CA ASN A 78 12.11 -3.09 -11.90
C ASN A 78 11.52 -1.70 -11.71
N PHE A 79 12.28 -0.66 -12.06
CA PHE A 79 11.67 0.65 -12.25
C PHE A 79 10.89 0.66 -13.56
N ALA A 80 9.82 1.44 -13.57
CA ALA A 80 9.02 1.71 -14.74
C ALA A 80 9.03 3.22 -14.99
N ASP A 81 8.97 3.61 -16.25
CA ASP A 81 8.93 5.02 -16.61
C ASP A 81 7.67 5.67 -16.05
N SER A 82 7.84 6.93 -15.65
CA SER A 82 6.83 7.74 -14.97
C SER A 82 5.74 8.27 -15.90
N GLU A 83 5.57 7.68 -17.09
CA GLU A 83 4.43 7.98 -17.96
C GLU A 83 3.14 7.53 -17.25
N ALA A 84 2.22 8.48 -17.10
CA ALA A 84 0.96 8.25 -16.39
C ALA A 84 0.21 7.06 -17.00
N GLY A 85 0.10 5.97 -16.23
CA GLY A 85 -0.66 4.79 -16.63
C GLY A 85 0.15 3.64 -17.20
N SER A 86 1.44 3.50 -16.88
CA SER A 86 2.17 2.29 -17.26
C SER A 86 1.46 1.03 -16.70
N PRO A 87 1.02 0.10 -17.58
CA PRO A 87 0.17 -1.03 -17.16
C PRO A 87 0.93 -1.99 -16.22
N SER A 88 2.26 -2.01 -16.29
CA SER A 88 3.11 -2.78 -15.40
C SER A 88 3.08 -2.27 -13.96
N ILE A 89 3.01 -0.95 -13.72
CA ILE A 89 2.87 -0.39 -12.37
C ILE A 89 1.52 -0.79 -11.79
N ALA A 90 0.44 -0.54 -12.54
CA ALA A 90 -0.91 -0.88 -12.09
C ALA A 90 -1.08 -2.37 -11.79
N ALA A 91 -0.55 -3.25 -12.64
CA ALA A 91 -0.61 -4.70 -12.45
C ALA A 91 0.22 -5.20 -11.25
N SER A 92 1.21 -4.42 -10.80
CA SER A 92 2.07 -4.77 -9.65
C SER A 92 1.53 -4.30 -8.30
N LEU A 93 0.39 -3.61 -8.28
CA LEU A 93 -0.22 -3.10 -7.05
C LEU A 93 -0.84 -4.23 -6.23
N GLU A 94 -0.33 -4.45 -5.02
CA GLU A 94 -0.92 -5.36 -4.03
C GLU A 94 -1.89 -4.60 -3.12
N GLN A 95 -3.19 -4.70 -3.40
CA GLN A 95 -4.22 -3.93 -2.71
C GLN A 95 -4.32 -4.20 -1.20
N GLU A 96 -4.12 -5.44 -0.77
CA GLU A 96 -4.19 -5.83 0.65
C GLU A 96 -3.02 -5.24 1.44
N ALA A 97 -1.80 -5.36 0.91
CA ALA A 97 -0.61 -4.77 1.50
C ALA A 97 -0.74 -3.24 1.54
N ALA A 98 -1.19 -2.60 0.46
CA ALA A 98 -1.42 -1.15 0.43
C ALA A 98 -2.43 -0.70 1.50
N ALA A 99 -3.52 -1.44 1.69
CA ALA A 99 -4.52 -1.13 2.72
C ALA A 99 -3.93 -1.21 4.13
N VAL A 100 -3.18 -2.27 4.44
CA VAL A 100 -2.51 -2.43 5.74
C VAL A 100 -1.50 -1.31 5.97
N LEU A 101 -0.70 -0.97 4.95
CA LEU A 101 0.30 0.11 5.03
C LEU A 101 -0.35 1.48 5.27
N ILE A 102 -1.46 1.78 4.60
CA ILE A 102 -2.22 3.03 4.81
C ILE A 102 -2.81 3.05 6.23
N ALA A 103 -3.33 1.93 6.72
CA ALA A 103 -3.85 1.82 8.08
C ALA A 103 -2.74 2.05 9.13
N CYS A 104 -1.53 1.50 8.92
CA CYS A 104 -0.38 1.78 9.78
C CYS A 104 -0.05 3.27 9.85
N ILE A 105 -0.07 3.98 8.71
CA ILE A 105 0.13 5.43 8.68
C ILE A 105 -1.01 6.14 9.42
N ALA A 106 -2.27 5.74 9.21
CA ALA A 106 -3.41 6.36 9.87
C ALA A 106 -3.32 6.27 11.39
N VAL A 107 -2.97 5.10 11.93
CA VAL A 107 -2.77 4.89 13.38
C VAL A 107 -1.63 5.78 13.88
N TYR A 108 -0.52 5.85 13.15
CA TYR A 108 0.59 6.74 13.52
C TYR A 108 0.20 8.22 13.48
N LYS A 109 -0.56 8.64 12.46
CA LYS A 109 -1.03 10.02 12.32
C LYS A 109 -2.01 10.40 13.43
N ASP A 110 -2.84 9.48 13.90
CA ASP A 110 -3.77 9.72 15.02
C ASP A 110 -3.05 9.99 16.35
N GLU A 111 -1.80 9.52 16.50
CA GLU A 111 -0.99 9.85 17.68
C GLU A 111 -0.52 11.32 17.70
N VAL A 112 -0.51 11.99 16.55
CA VAL A 112 0.11 13.33 16.37
C VAL A 112 -0.82 14.39 15.79
N GLU A 113 -1.93 13.99 15.16
CA GLU A 113 -2.92 14.85 14.50
C GLU A 113 -4.33 14.56 15.03
N ASP A 114 -5.26 15.52 14.89
CA ASP A 114 -6.65 15.33 15.32
C ASP A 114 -7.38 14.30 14.45
N LEU A 115 -8.11 13.38 15.10
CA LEU A 115 -8.84 12.29 14.43
C LEU A 115 -9.69 12.73 13.21
N PRO A 116 -10.44 13.85 13.22
CA PRO A 116 -11.20 14.29 12.04
C PRO A 116 -10.31 14.60 10.81
N ASP A 117 -9.11 15.14 11.03
CA ASP A 117 -8.16 15.42 9.95
C ASP A 117 -7.52 14.14 9.42
N VAL A 118 -7.23 13.18 10.30
CA VAL A 118 -6.73 11.84 9.91
C VAL A 118 -7.77 11.09 9.09
N LEU A 119 -9.04 11.11 9.49
CA LEU A 119 -10.14 10.50 8.73
C LEU A 119 -10.32 11.16 7.36
N ARG A 120 -10.27 12.50 7.30
CA ARG A 120 -10.35 13.25 6.04
C ARG A 120 -9.17 12.95 5.12
N TRP A 121 -7.97 12.77 5.67
CA TRP A 121 -6.79 12.33 4.91
C TRP A 121 -6.99 10.92 4.37
N LEU A 122 -7.46 9.99 5.21
CA LEU A 122 -7.71 8.60 4.84
C LEU A 122 -8.75 8.50 3.72
N ASP A 123 -9.85 9.25 3.81
CA ASP A 123 -10.85 9.34 2.76
C ASP A 123 -10.24 9.80 1.43
N ARG A 124 -9.39 10.84 1.44
CA ARG A 124 -8.71 11.30 0.22
C ARG A 124 -7.77 10.25 -0.39
N MET A 125 -7.16 9.41 0.44
CA MET A 125 -6.31 8.31 -0.03
C MET A 125 -7.13 7.15 -0.60
N LEU A 126 -8.28 6.84 0.01
CA LEU A 126 -9.14 5.72 -0.39
C LEU A 126 -10.09 6.04 -1.55
N ILE A 127 -10.49 7.31 -1.72
CA ILE A 127 -11.31 7.78 -2.86
C ILE A 127 -10.61 7.54 -4.21
N ARG A 128 -9.29 7.32 -4.21
CA ARG A 128 -8.51 6.98 -5.42
C ARG A 128 -8.49 5.49 -5.76
N ARG A 129 -9.29 4.66 -5.07
CA ARG A 129 -9.47 3.24 -5.40
C ARG A 129 -10.22 3.10 -6.73
N PRO A 130 -9.74 2.28 -7.67
CA PRO A 130 -10.49 2.01 -8.88
C PRO A 130 -11.74 1.20 -8.53
N LEU A 131 -12.87 1.66 -9.05
CA LEU A 131 -14.07 0.85 -9.13
C LEU A 131 -13.85 -0.19 -10.23
N MET A 132 -14.10 -1.48 -9.98
CA MET A 132 -13.91 -2.49 -11.02
C MET A 132 -15.18 -2.60 -11.86
N SER A 133 -15.05 -2.33 -13.16
CA SER A 133 -16.16 -2.45 -14.12
C SER A 133 -16.08 -3.76 -14.88
N TYR A 134 -17.21 -4.46 -14.93
CA TYR A 134 -17.40 -5.69 -15.68
C TYR A 134 -18.48 -5.49 -16.74
N THR A 135 -18.21 -5.93 -17.95
CA THR A 135 -19.17 -5.96 -19.07
C THR A 135 -19.14 -7.33 -19.73
N PHE A 136 -20.14 -7.63 -20.55
CA PHE A 136 -20.14 -8.85 -21.36
C PHE A 136 -19.18 -8.78 -22.57
N GLU A 137 -18.85 -7.58 -23.02
CA GLU A 137 -18.11 -7.36 -24.27
C GLU A 137 -16.61 -7.16 -24.05
N THR A 138 -16.24 -6.59 -22.91
CA THR A 138 -14.85 -6.28 -22.57
C THR A 138 -14.43 -6.89 -21.23
N PRO A 139 -13.17 -7.32 -21.10
CA PRO A 139 -12.62 -7.82 -19.84
C PRO A 139 -12.69 -6.74 -18.75
N SER A 140 -12.65 -7.17 -17.49
CA SER A 140 -12.80 -6.27 -16.35
C SER A 140 -11.73 -5.19 -16.32
N GLN A 141 -12.13 -3.94 -16.12
CA GLN A 141 -11.23 -2.79 -16.14
C GLN A 141 -11.47 -1.84 -14.96
N PRO A 142 -10.43 -1.18 -14.45
CA PRO A 142 -10.55 -0.15 -13.43
C PRO A 142 -11.22 1.11 -14.02
N VAL A 143 -12.22 1.64 -13.32
CA VAL A 143 -12.90 2.90 -13.63
C VAL A 143 -12.86 3.84 -12.43
N LEU A 144 -13.09 5.13 -12.67
CA LEU A 144 -13.11 6.13 -11.59
C LEU A 144 -14.27 5.86 -10.64
N LEU A 145 -14.07 6.18 -9.36
CA LEU A 145 -15.13 6.12 -8.35
C LEU A 145 -16.02 7.36 -8.46
N ASP A 146 -16.73 7.48 -9.58
CA ASP A 146 -17.64 8.60 -9.88
C ASP A 146 -18.99 8.13 -10.42
N SER A 147 -19.96 9.05 -10.47
CA SER A 147 -21.29 8.78 -11.03
C SER A 147 -21.26 8.54 -12.55
N GLY A 148 -20.26 9.05 -13.26
CA GLY A 148 -20.07 8.83 -14.69
C GLY A 148 -19.75 7.37 -15.05
N SER A 149 -19.21 6.62 -14.09
CA SER A 149 -18.91 5.20 -14.22
C SER A 149 -20.16 4.29 -14.10
N ILE A 150 -21.30 4.85 -13.68
CA ILE A 150 -22.58 4.14 -13.60
C ILE A 150 -23.25 4.09 -14.99
N LYS A 151 -22.78 3.18 -15.84
CA LYS A 151 -23.29 2.99 -17.20
C LYS A 151 -24.35 1.89 -17.27
N HIS A 152 -25.08 1.80 -18.39
CA HIS A 152 -25.96 0.66 -18.66
C HIS A 152 -25.13 -0.58 -19.03
N GLY A 153 -25.56 -1.77 -18.56
CA GLY A 153 -24.92 -3.04 -18.91
C GLY A 153 -23.58 -3.34 -18.20
N VAL A 154 -23.17 -2.50 -17.25
CA VAL A 154 -21.99 -2.74 -16.40
C VAL A 154 -22.38 -3.26 -15.02
N ILE A 155 -21.57 -4.18 -14.51
CA ILE A 155 -21.55 -4.56 -13.10
C ILE A 155 -20.34 -3.86 -12.48
N LEU A 156 -20.54 -3.19 -11.36
CA LEU A 156 -19.48 -2.45 -10.68
C LEU A 156 -19.18 -3.14 -9.35
N LEU A 157 -17.90 -3.42 -9.09
CA LEU A 157 -17.43 -3.96 -7.84
C LEU A 157 -16.59 -2.90 -7.13
N LEU A 158 -17.06 -2.50 -5.96
CA LEU A 158 -16.35 -1.63 -5.06
C LEU A 158 -15.89 -2.44 -3.85
N ASP A 159 -14.57 -2.49 -3.65
CA ASP A 159 -13.96 -3.11 -2.49
C ASP A 159 -13.42 -2.03 -1.53
N THR A 160 -14.16 -1.83 -0.44
CA THR A 160 -13.80 -0.90 0.63
C THR A 160 -13.03 -1.57 1.77
N PHE A 161 -12.49 -2.77 1.56
CA PHE A 161 -11.83 -3.64 2.54
C PHE A 161 -12.78 -4.18 3.62
N PHE A 162 -13.59 -3.33 4.25
CA PHE A 162 -14.58 -3.76 5.24
C PHE A 162 -15.87 -4.30 4.60
N HIS A 163 -16.21 -3.79 3.43
CA HIS A 163 -17.40 -4.18 2.68
C HIS A 163 -17.08 -4.36 1.19
N ILE A 164 -17.58 -5.46 0.64
CA ILE A 164 -17.63 -5.70 -0.80
C ILE A 164 -19.03 -5.28 -1.27
N LEU A 165 -19.09 -4.29 -2.13
CA LEU A 165 -20.33 -3.80 -2.73
C LEU A 165 -20.34 -4.18 -4.21
N ILE A 166 -21.32 -4.99 -4.61
CA ILE A 166 -21.55 -5.38 -6.00
C ILE A 166 -22.81 -4.68 -6.49
N PHE A 167 -22.63 -3.67 -7.34
CA PHE A 167 -23.72 -2.91 -7.91
C PHE A 167 -24.15 -3.51 -9.25
N HIS A 168 -25.43 -3.81 -9.37
CA HIS A 168 -26.09 -4.21 -10.60
C HIS A 168 -27.13 -3.16 -10.95
N ARG A 169 -27.08 -2.59 -12.16
CA ARG A 169 -28.15 -1.69 -12.62
C ARG A 169 -29.42 -2.48 -12.93
N GLU A 170 -30.56 -1.80 -12.97
CA GLU A 170 -31.90 -2.37 -13.17
C GLU A 170 -31.99 -3.47 -14.24
N SER A 171 -31.36 -3.30 -15.40
CA SER A 171 -31.43 -4.29 -16.48
C SER A 171 -30.81 -5.64 -16.10
N VAL A 172 -29.61 -5.65 -15.50
CA VAL A 172 -28.95 -6.88 -15.03
C VAL A 172 -29.67 -7.44 -13.81
N ALA A 173 -30.15 -6.56 -12.93
CA ALA A 173 -30.95 -6.96 -11.77
C ALA A 173 -32.29 -7.61 -12.18
N GLN A 174 -32.91 -7.15 -13.28
CA GLN A 174 -34.14 -7.73 -13.84
C GLN A 174 -33.87 -9.10 -14.47
N TRP A 175 -32.80 -9.27 -15.24
CA TRP A 175 -32.42 -10.58 -15.79
C TRP A 175 -32.15 -11.61 -14.69
N ARG A 176 -31.44 -11.20 -13.64
CA ARG A 176 -31.20 -12.05 -12.47
C ARG A 176 -32.50 -12.44 -11.75
N LYS A 177 -33.46 -11.51 -11.64
CA LYS A 177 -34.79 -11.79 -11.07
C LYS A 177 -35.62 -12.75 -11.95
N GLN A 178 -35.33 -12.82 -13.24
CA GLN A 178 -35.99 -13.70 -14.19
C GLN A 178 -35.32 -15.09 -14.29
N GLY A 179 -34.24 -15.34 -13.54
CA GLY A 179 -33.59 -16.65 -13.45
C GLY A 179 -32.61 -16.98 -14.58
N TRP A 180 -32.14 -15.96 -15.30
CA TRP A 180 -31.08 -16.09 -16.31
C TRP A 180 -29.69 -16.03 -15.66
#